data_AF-A0A847SHQ3-F1
#
_entry.id   AF-A0A847SHQ3-F1
#
_cell.length_a   1.000
_cell.length_b   1.000
_cell.length_c   1.000
_cell.angle_alpha   90.00
_cell.angle_beta   90.00
_cell.angle_gamma   90.00
#
_symmetry.space_group_name_H-M   'P 1'
#
loop_
_entity.id
_entity.type
_entity.pdbx_description
1 polymer ?
#
loop_
_entity_poly.entity_id
_entity_poly.type
_entity_poly.pdbx_seq_one_letter_code
_entity_poly.pdbx_strand_id
1 'polypeptide(L)'
;MQSKTWWIGLCAGVWLTGQALADNMPLAQWLKEGQATAVLYWLDQQPAVELTDPAWSTRETFRLQALLQQQQLPALQQHLTPGAPLLWPAANLWVAQQALKQGQLTAARQYLAPLLAAEHTLSPEMRAQASAALLESLLRDNQLDDALREAGRAGGLGLRLPEGLLRQLAVQALLQSQPDLAAVKALPLPADSLPAQVLAWRSGQANEAVLVAWLLKQLANPGMTWQAEELQLLHRVSADLNHARLQVEIGRVLLSQARLPTGVEASALLAQWARQGERIGNQAQLLTGDDDAWWALQTKLPAEQQWQAIPLLAYQNREASTPERRAQAAQALLAQLSNQPVAQWQLLPQLLPQGQAEWSAQLSAAQRQALAMQLGMGPQGREGGDALLAAKWWQGLADDLPAPAQLARQRDLLAIGARDEARKRLLAWAKPGATDEWLTALPLWTEKAKPGELAALWQALARNAGTEVGAQRELQRARSALGLGLWTEAAAHALAARQGSSGAARQEASLLARQALYRLGAVTEAQALEAAPAAETVAAANKPLSPAKPRKK
;
A
#
# COMPACT_ATOMS: atom_id res chain seq x y z
N MET A 1 -14.42 31.10 -13.32
CA MET A 1 -15.46 32.06 -12.88
C MET A 1 -15.77 31.93 -11.37
N GLN A 2 -14.76 31.92 -10.49
CA GLN A 2 -14.91 31.61 -9.06
C GLN A 2 -14.51 32.76 -8.10
N SER A 3 -14.27 33.97 -8.59
CA SER A 3 -13.67 35.06 -7.77
C SER A 3 -14.65 36.05 -7.12
N LYS A 4 -15.97 35.93 -7.34
CA LYS A 4 -16.92 36.99 -6.96
C LYS A 4 -17.71 36.74 -5.66
N THR A 5 -17.77 35.52 -5.14
CA THR A 5 -18.63 35.20 -3.97
C THR A 5 -17.94 35.34 -2.60
N TRP A 6 -16.62 35.50 -2.55
CA TRP A 6 -15.87 35.63 -1.29
C TRP A 6 -15.90 37.05 -0.69
N TRP A 7 -16.36 38.05 -1.46
CA TRP A 7 -16.20 39.47 -1.11
C TRP A 7 -17.32 40.06 -0.25
N ILE A 8 -18.49 39.43 -0.17
CA ILE A 8 -19.64 40.02 0.58
C ILE A 8 -19.43 39.90 2.11
N GLY A 9 -18.56 38.98 2.57
CA GLY A 9 -18.12 38.94 3.97
C GLY A 9 -17.15 40.06 4.37
N LEU A 10 -16.55 40.76 3.41
CA LEU A 10 -15.47 41.73 3.64
C LEU A 10 -15.97 43.08 4.20
N CYS A 11 -17.28 43.36 4.11
CA CYS A 11 -17.87 44.58 4.65
C CYS A 11 -18.59 44.37 6.00
N ALA A 12 -18.94 43.14 6.36
CA ALA A 12 -19.74 42.89 7.57
C ALA A 12 -18.90 42.68 8.84
N GLY A 13 -17.67 42.13 8.73
CA GLY A 13 -16.79 41.89 9.89
C GLY A 13 -15.94 43.08 10.33
N VAL A 14 -15.80 44.11 9.49
CA VAL A 14 -14.92 45.28 9.74
C VAL A 14 -15.71 46.49 10.31
N TRP A 15 -17.00 46.31 10.61
CA TRP A 15 -17.92 47.42 10.89
C TRP A 15 -17.92 47.96 12.32
N LEU A 16 -16.86 47.74 13.11
CA LEU A 16 -16.83 48.17 14.52
C LEU A 16 -15.80 49.24 14.92
N THR A 17 -14.89 49.71 14.06
CA THR A 17 -14.13 50.94 14.38
C THR A 17 -13.75 51.74 13.12
N GLY A 18 -14.45 52.85 12.87
CA GLY A 18 -14.28 53.70 11.68
C GLY A 18 -12.91 54.36 11.47
N GLN A 19 -11.98 54.26 12.43
CA GLN A 19 -10.60 54.75 12.30
C GLN A 19 -9.63 53.69 11.73
N ALA A 20 -9.86 52.40 11.94
CA ALA A 20 -8.96 51.34 11.43
C ALA A 20 -9.09 51.11 9.91
N LEU A 21 -10.16 51.59 9.28
CA LEU A 21 -10.43 51.45 7.84
C LEU A 21 -9.62 52.44 6.98
N ALA A 22 -9.30 53.64 7.48
CA ALA A 22 -8.58 54.65 6.72
C ALA A 22 -7.09 54.30 6.56
N ASP A 23 -6.46 53.81 7.63
CA ASP A 23 -5.02 53.50 7.64
C ASP A 23 -4.67 52.18 6.92
N ASN A 24 -5.64 51.28 6.75
CA ASN A 24 -5.43 49.95 6.15
C ASN A 24 -6.00 49.80 4.73
N MET A 25 -6.59 50.86 4.16
CA MET A 25 -7.04 50.87 2.76
C MET A 25 -5.96 50.43 1.74
N PRO A 26 -4.67 50.83 1.89
CA PRO A 26 -3.61 50.38 0.99
C PRO A 26 -3.40 48.86 0.99
N LEU A 27 -3.47 48.22 2.17
CA LEU A 27 -3.28 46.77 2.30
C LEU A 27 -4.40 45.98 1.62
N ALA A 28 -5.65 46.40 1.80
CA ALA A 28 -6.80 45.79 1.15
C ALA A 28 -6.72 45.92 -0.39
N GLN A 29 -6.20 47.05 -0.89
CA GLN A 29 -5.98 47.27 -2.31
C GLN A 29 -4.84 46.41 -2.86
N TRP A 30 -3.70 46.34 -2.16
CA TRP A 30 -2.57 45.49 -2.56
C TRP A 30 -2.95 44.01 -2.62
N LEU A 31 -3.73 43.51 -1.67
CA LEU A 31 -4.25 42.12 -1.73
C LEU A 31 -5.16 41.89 -2.93
N LYS A 32 -6.02 42.86 -3.27
CA LYS A 32 -6.87 42.80 -4.48
C LYS A 32 -6.04 42.74 -5.76
N GLU A 33 -4.94 43.47 -5.79
CA GLU A 33 -4.01 43.52 -6.94
C GLU A 33 -3.03 42.32 -6.98
N GLY A 34 -3.14 41.39 -6.03
CA GLY A 34 -2.27 40.20 -5.98
C GLY A 34 -0.89 40.45 -5.36
N GLN A 35 -0.67 41.61 -4.74
CA GLN A 35 0.60 42.03 -4.16
C GLN A 35 0.78 41.52 -2.72
N ALA A 36 0.53 40.22 -2.49
CA ALA A 36 0.63 39.61 -1.17
C ALA A 36 2.02 39.80 -0.52
N THR A 37 3.10 39.81 -1.31
CA THR A 37 4.46 40.03 -0.81
C THR A 37 4.66 41.44 -0.25
N ALA A 38 4.08 42.46 -0.90
CA ALA A 38 4.16 43.84 -0.43
C ALA A 38 3.42 44.02 0.91
N VAL A 39 2.29 43.33 1.07
CA VAL A 39 1.50 43.33 2.30
C VAL A 39 2.27 42.71 3.46
N LEU A 40 2.90 41.54 3.27
CA LEU A 40 3.72 40.90 4.29
C LEU A 40 4.93 41.78 4.67
N TYR A 41 5.64 42.29 3.66
CA TYR A 41 6.78 43.19 3.88
C TYR A 41 6.40 44.44 4.69
N TRP A 42 5.28 45.07 4.36
CA TRP A 42 4.80 46.23 5.11
C TRP A 42 4.43 45.88 6.55
N LEU A 43 3.75 44.76 6.76
CA LEU A 43 3.32 44.29 8.09
C LEU A 43 4.52 43.93 8.98
N ASP A 44 5.58 43.36 8.42
CA ASP A 44 6.79 42.99 9.15
C ASP A 44 7.64 44.22 9.54
N GLN A 45 7.42 45.38 8.92
CA GLN A 45 8.02 46.65 9.31
C GLN A 45 7.25 47.40 10.41
N GLN A 46 6.04 46.94 10.75
CA GLN A 46 5.26 47.57 11.80
C GLN A 46 5.72 47.11 13.19
N PRO A 47 5.62 47.97 14.22
CA PRO A 47 5.89 47.57 15.58
C PRO A 47 4.92 46.45 16.00
N ALA A 48 5.43 45.50 16.80
CA ALA A 48 4.62 44.44 17.37
C ALA A 48 3.48 45.05 18.19
N VAL A 49 2.26 44.61 17.91
CA VAL A 49 1.05 45.06 18.58
C VAL A 49 0.64 43.99 19.58
N GLU A 50 0.26 44.39 20.80
CA GLU A 50 -0.25 43.46 21.79
C GLU A 50 -1.60 42.85 21.37
N LEU A 51 -1.86 41.62 21.81
CA LEU A 51 -3.11 40.89 21.57
C LEU A 51 -4.38 41.65 22.04
N THR A 52 -4.22 42.58 22.97
CA THR A 52 -5.29 43.41 23.56
C THR A 52 -5.67 44.60 22.69
N ASP A 53 -4.85 44.96 21.69
CA ASP A 53 -5.11 46.09 20.79
C ASP A 53 -6.08 45.68 19.66
N PRO A 54 -7.17 46.44 19.42
CA PRO A 54 -8.07 46.20 18.29
C PRO A 54 -7.37 46.13 16.93
N ALA A 55 -6.27 46.87 16.73
CA ALA A 55 -5.50 46.90 15.49
C ALA A 55 -4.74 45.58 15.23
N TRP A 56 -4.43 44.80 16.28
CA TRP A 56 -3.76 43.51 16.14
C TRP A 56 -4.58 42.55 15.28
N SER A 57 -5.87 42.40 15.59
CA SER A 57 -6.77 41.48 14.87
C SER A 57 -6.83 41.80 13.37
N THR A 58 -6.96 43.08 13.03
CA THR A 58 -7.00 43.56 11.64
C THR A 58 -5.70 43.26 10.88
N ARG A 59 -4.54 43.53 11.51
CA ARG A 59 -3.23 43.26 10.90
C ARG A 59 -3.00 41.77 10.69
N GLU A 60 -3.37 40.96 11.67
CA GLU A 60 -3.19 39.51 11.59
C GLU A 60 -4.12 38.89 10.54
N THR A 61 -5.36 39.39 10.38
CA THR A 61 -6.24 38.98 9.27
C THR A 61 -5.61 39.26 7.90
N PHE A 62 -5.02 40.44 7.69
CA PHE A 62 -4.32 40.76 6.44
C PHE A 62 -3.07 39.88 6.21
N ARG A 63 -2.31 39.59 7.27
CA ARG A 63 -1.17 38.66 7.21
C ARG A 63 -1.62 37.27 6.77
N LEU A 64 -2.63 36.70 7.44
CA LEU A 64 -3.18 35.39 7.12
C LEU A 64 -3.71 35.32 5.69
N GLN A 65 -4.35 36.39 5.19
CA GLN A 65 -4.81 36.46 3.81
C GLN A 65 -3.65 36.49 2.80
N ALA A 66 -2.60 37.26 3.05
CA ALA A 66 -1.42 37.31 2.20
C ALA A 66 -0.68 35.97 2.16
N LEU A 67 -0.49 35.32 3.32
CA LEU A 67 0.12 33.99 3.43
C LEU A 67 -0.69 32.92 2.70
N LEU A 68 -2.03 32.97 2.80
CA LEU A 68 -2.92 32.07 2.07
C LEU A 68 -2.84 32.27 0.55
N GLN A 69 -2.78 33.52 0.07
CA GLN A 69 -2.63 33.83 -1.35
C GLN A 69 -1.30 33.29 -1.91
N GLN A 70 -0.25 33.28 -1.11
CA GLN A 70 1.04 32.67 -1.44
C GLN A 70 1.14 31.17 -1.14
N GLN A 71 0.11 30.56 -0.57
CA GLN A 71 0.07 29.14 -0.17
C GLN A 71 1.23 28.73 0.76
N GLN A 72 1.70 29.63 1.63
CA GLN A 72 2.82 29.36 2.54
C GLN A 72 2.38 28.55 3.77
N LEU A 73 2.25 27.22 3.61
CA LEU A 73 1.77 26.33 4.67
C LEU A 73 2.53 26.44 6.01
N PRO A 74 3.88 26.42 6.06
CA PRO A 74 4.59 26.48 7.34
C PRO A 74 4.36 27.80 8.09
N ALA A 75 4.32 28.92 7.37
CA ALA A 75 4.04 30.23 7.95
C ALA A 75 2.58 30.31 8.46
N LEU A 76 1.61 29.80 7.70
CA LEU A 76 0.22 29.73 8.16
C LEU A 76 0.07 28.89 9.44
N GLN A 77 0.77 27.77 9.55
CA GLN A 77 0.74 26.92 10.75
C GLN A 77 1.38 27.58 11.98
N GLN A 78 2.39 28.45 11.79
CA GLN A 78 2.99 29.22 12.89
C GLN A 78 2.02 30.27 13.45
N HIS A 79 1.25 30.91 12.56
CA HIS A 79 0.33 31.98 12.92
C HIS A 79 -1.06 31.47 13.37
N LEU A 80 -1.48 30.31 12.90
CA LEU A 80 -2.73 29.66 13.33
C LEU A 80 -2.44 28.69 14.47
N THR A 81 -2.53 29.16 15.72
CA THR A 81 -2.42 28.26 16.87
C THR A 81 -3.74 27.51 17.07
N PRO A 82 -3.73 26.17 17.28
CA PRO A 82 -4.93 25.42 17.65
C PRO A 82 -5.62 26.02 18.89
N GLY A 83 -6.89 26.43 18.76
CA GLY A 83 -7.67 27.03 19.85
C GLY A 83 -7.60 28.56 19.96
N ALA A 84 -6.86 29.24 19.08
CA ALA A 84 -6.88 30.69 18.96
C ALA A 84 -8.23 31.22 18.42
N PRO A 85 -8.59 32.50 18.67
CA PRO A 85 -9.78 33.11 18.09
C PRO A 85 -9.78 33.00 16.56
N LEU A 86 -10.96 32.80 15.98
CA LEU A 86 -11.14 32.57 14.55
C LEU A 86 -11.01 33.88 13.76
N LEU A 87 -9.78 34.35 13.55
CA LEU A 87 -9.48 35.61 12.86
C LEU A 87 -9.66 35.52 11.34
N TRP A 88 -9.38 34.35 10.76
CA TRP A 88 -9.55 34.11 9.33
C TRP A 88 -10.00 32.67 9.05
N PRO A 89 -11.33 32.44 8.92
CA PRO A 89 -11.89 31.11 8.71
C PRO A 89 -11.34 30.36 7.49
N ALA A 90 -11.10 31.08 6.39
CA ALA A 90 -10.60 30.50 5.14
C ALA A 90 -9.20 29.90 5.28
N ALA A 91 -8.30 30.53 6.04
CA ALA A 91 -6.96 29.97 6.25
C ALA A 91 -6.99 28.72 7.14
N ASN A 92 -7.80 28.72 8.20
CA ASN A 92 -8.00 27.53 9.04
C ASN A 92 -8.52 26.34 8.21
N LEU A 93 -9.51 26.57 7.35
CA LEU A 93 -10.07 25.54 6.50
C LEU A 93 -9.04 25.02 5.49
N TRP A 94 -8.26 25.92 4.87
CA TRP A 94 -7.22 25.53 3.92
C TRP A 94 -6.11 24.72 4.59
N VAL A 95 -5.61 25.15 5.76
CA VAL A 95 -4.59 24.41 6.52
C VAL A 95 -5.12 23.04 6.95
N ALA A 96 -6.37 22.95 7.41
CA ALA A 96 -7.01 21.67 7.71
C ALA A 96 -7.04 20.73 6.50
N GLN A 97 -7.44 21.23 5.32
CA GLN A 97 -7.45 20.45 4.08
C GLN A 97 -6.05 19.99 3.66
N GLN A 98 -5.02 20.82 3.85
CA GLN A 98 -3.63 20.41 3.59
C GLN A 98 -3.16 19.34 4.58
N ALA A 99 -3.49 19.47 5.86
CA ALA A 99 -3.20 18.47 6.88
C ALA A 99 -3.88 17.12 6.54
N LEU A 100 -5.13 17.13 6.05
CA LEU A 100 -5.81 15.92 5.56
C LEU A 100 -5.09 15.27 4.38
N LYS A 101 -4.65 16.07 3.40
CA LYS A 101 -3.87 15.58 2.26
C LYS A 101 -2.55 14.94 2.69
N GLN A 102 -1.94 15.45 3.76
CA GLN A 102 -0.71 14.91 4.36
C GLN A 102 -0.96 13.74 5.33
N GLY A 103 -2.21 13.30 5.52
CA GLY A 103 -2.55 12.22 6.45
C GLY A 103 -2.49 12.62 7.93
N GLN A 104 -2.34 13.91 8.25
CA GLN A 104 -2.25 14.42 9.62
C GLN A 104 -3.66 14.67 10.19
N LEU A 105 -4.40 13.58 10.47
CA LEU A 105 -5.83 13.65 10.83
C LEU A 105 -6.08 14.46 12.12
N THR A 106 -5.28 14.26 13.17
CA THR A 106 -5.40 14.99 14.43
C THR A 106 -5.17 16.49 14.24
N ALA A 107 -4.15 16.86 13.48
CA ALA A 107 -3.85 18.26 13.18
C ALA A 107 -4.99 18.90 12.38
N ALA A 108 -5.52 18.21 11.36
CA ALA A 108 -6.67 18.68 10.60
C ALA A 108 -7.87 18.99 11.50
N ARG A 109 -8.22 18.09 12.43
CA ARG A 109 -9.32 18.30 13.37
C ARG A 109 -9.09 19.47 14.32
N GLN A 110 -7.84 19.69 14.76
CA GLN A 110 -7.49 20.84 15.58
C GLN A 110 -7.75 22.17 14.86
N TYR A 111 -7.46 22.26 13.56
CA TYR A 111 -7.78 23.44 12.74
C TYR A 111 -9.27 23.56 12.38
N LEU A 112 -10.02 22.45 12.34
CA LEU A 112 -11.46 22.45 12.09
C LEU A 112 -12.29 22.79 13.34
N ALA A 113 -11.82 22.43 14.53
CA ALA A 113 -12.53 22.67 15.79
C ALA A 113 -13.02 24.13 15.97
N PRO A 114 -12.19 25.18 15.79
CA PRO A 114 -12.66 26.55 15.94
C PRO A 114 -13.67 26.96 14.85
N LEU A 115 -13.57 26.40 13.64
CA LEU A 115 -14.54 26.65 12.55
C LEU A 115 -15.93 26.09 12.91
N LEU A 116 -15.96 24.87 13.43
CA LEU A 116 -17.20 24.20 13.81
C LEU A 116 -17.83 24.83 15.06
N ALA A 117 -17.02 25.31 16.01
CA ALA A 117 -17.51 26.05 17.17
C ALA A 117 -18.15 27.40 16.77
N ALA A 118 -17.61 28.05 15.74
CA ALA A 118 -18.11 29.34 15.23
C ALA A 118 -19.06 29.19 14.03
N GLU A 119 -19.65 28.01 13.82
CA GLU A 119 -20.40 27.64 12.61
C GLU A 119 -21.47 28.67 12.22
N HIS A 120 -22.18 29.24 13.19
CA HIS A 120 -23.22 30.25 12.98
C HIS A 120 -22.73 31.55 12.31
N THR A 121 -21.42 31.83 12.36
CA THR A 121 -20.79 33.00 11.74
C THR A 121 -20.28 32.71 10.32
N LEU A 122 -20.30 31.44 9.88
CA LEU A 122 -19.74 31.00 8.60
C LEU A 122 -20.79 30.97 7.48
N SER A 123 -20.33 31.21 6.25
CA SER A 123 -21.17 31.04 5.06
C SER A 123 -21.62 29.57 4.92
N PRO A 124 -22.81 29.29 4.35
CA PRO A 124 -23.28 27.91 4.16
C PRO A 124 -22.29 27.02 3.39
N GLU A 125 -21.58 27.59 2.42
CA GLU A 125 -20.55 26.89 1.65
C GLU A 125 -19.35 26.50 2.53
N MET A 126 -18.86 27.43 3.36
CA MET A 126 -17.74 27.16 4.24
C MET A 126 -18.10 26.17 5.35
N ARG A 127 -19.33 26.23 5.86
CA ARG A 127 -19.87 25.23 6.80
C ARG A 127 -19.89 23.84 6.18
N ALA A 128 -20.38 23.72 4.94
CA ALA A 128 -20.39 22.46 4.22
C ALA A 128 -18.98 21.93 3.96
N GLN A 129 -18.02 22.79 3.60
CA GLN A 129 -16.61 22.40 3.41
C GLN A 129 -15.94 21.96 4.72
N ALA A 130 -16.18 22.66 5.83
CA ALA A 130 -15.63 22.29 7.14
C ALA A 130 -16.23 20.96 7.63
N SER A 131 -17.54 20.78 7.48
CA SER A 131 -18.23 19.53 7.83
C SER A 131 -17.75 18.35 6.96
N ALA A 132 -17.56 18.57 5.65
CA ALA A 132 -17.01 17.56 4.75
C ALA A 132 -15.56 17.18 5.11
N ALA A 133 -14.72 18.15 5.45
CA ALA A 133 -13.34 17.91 5.89
C ALA A 133 -13.29 17.16 7.23
N LEU A 134 -14.17 17.50 8.18
CA LEU A 134 -14.29 16.75 9.43
C LEU A 134 -14.70 15.30 9.15
N LEU A 135 -15.76 15.11 8.35
CA LEU A 135 -16.27 13.80 7.97
C LEU A 135 -15.19 12.93 7.32
N GLU A 136 -14.45 13.49 6.36
CA GLU A 136 -13.32 12.82 5.72
C GLU A 136 -12.24 12.43 6.73
N SER A 137 -11.93 13.30 7.70
CA SER A 137 -10.98 12.99 8.76
C SER A 137 -11.44 11.84 9.64
N LEU A 138 -12.74 11.77 9.96
CA LEU A 138 -13.33 10.75 10.83
C LEU A 138 -13.36 9.40 10.12
N LEU A 139 -13.76 9.39 8.84
CA LEU A 139 -13.73 8.20 8.00
C LEU A 139 -12.32 7.61 7.86
N ARG A 140 -11.30 8.46 7.63
CA ARG A 140 -9.90 8.01 7.51
C ARG A 140 -9.32 7.45 8.81
N ASP A 141 -9.87 7.86 9.94
CA ASP A 141 -9.49 7.38 11.28
C ASP A 141 -10.40 6.24 11.78
N ASN A 142 -11.27 5.73 10.92
CA ASN A 142 -12.24 4.67 11.23
C ASN A 142 -13.19 5.02 12.41
N GLN A 143 -13.45 6.32 12.64
CA GLN A 143 -14.39 6.81 13.66
C GLN A 143 -15.80 6.91 13.07
N LEU A 144 -16.39 5.76 12.77
CA LEU A 144 -17.61 5.70 11.97
C LEU A 144 -18.85 6.30 12.66
N ASP A 145 -19.02 6.08 13.96
CA ASP A 145 -20.16 6.60 14.71
C ASP A 145 -20.13 8.14 14.79
N ASP A 146 -18.92 8.70 14.94
CA ASP A 146 -18.72 10.15 14.90
C ASP A 146 -18.99 10.71 13.50
N ALA A 147 -18.57 9.98 12.46
CA ALA A 147 -18.80 10.35 11.07
C ALA A 147 -20.30 10.34 10.72
N LEU A 148 -21.05 9.32 11.17
CA LEU A 148 -22.51 9.24 11.00
C LEU A 148 -23.23 10.39 11.74
N ARG A 149 -22.79 10.70 12.98
CA ARG A 149 -23.32 11.84 13.73
C ARG A 149 -23.08 13.17 13.01
N GLU A 150 -21.88 13.37 12.49
CA GLU A 150 -21.53 14.58 11.75
C GLU A 150 -22.34 14.71 10.44
N ALA A 151 -22.49 13.62 9.68
CA ALA A 151 -23.32 13.63 8.48
C ALA A 151 -24.79 13.91 8.79
N GLY A 152 -25.33 13.32 9.87
CA GLY A 152 -26.69 13.59 10.35
C GLY A 152 -26.87 15.05 10.77
N ARG A 153 -25.91 15.61 11.52
CA ARG A 153 -25.89 17.03 11.91
C ARG A 153 -25.89 17.95 10.69
N ALA A 154 -24.97 17.71 9.75
CA ALA A 154 -24.87 18.49 8.51
C ALA A 154 -26.15 18.40 7.67
N GLY A 155 -26.77 17.21 7.59
CA GLY A 155 -28.06 17.00 6.95
C GLY A 155 -29.20 17.77 7.61
N GLY A 156 -29.27 17.76 8.96
CA GLY A 156 -30.24 18.55 9.73
C GLY A 156 -30.09 20.06 9.54
N LEU A 157 -28.89 20.53 9.23
CA LEU A 157 -28.59 21.92 8.87
C LEU A 157 -28.81 22.25 7.38
N GLY A 158 -29.22 21.27 6.57
CA GLY A 158 -29.42 21.44 5.13
C GLY A 158 -28.12 21.65 4.34
N LEU A 159 -26.97 21.27 4.89
CA LEU A 159 -25.67 21.40 4.23
C LEU A 159 -25.51 20.34 3.13
N ARG A 160 -25.02 20.76 1.96
CA ARG A 160 -24.75 19.83 0.85
C ARG A 160 -23.35 19.25 1.00
N LEU A 161 -23.28 18.00 1.45
CA LEU A 161 -22.04 17.25 1.54
C LEU A 161 -21.68 16.57 0.20
N PRO A 162 -20.40 16.32 -0.09
CA PRO A 162 -19.98 15.59 -1.28
C PRO A 162 -20.56 14.18 -1.32
N GLU A 163 -21.21 13.83 -2.43
CA GLU A 163 -21.88 12.55 -2.61
C GLU A 163 -20.92 11.35 -2.44
N GLY A 164 -19.68 11.47 -2.94
CA GLY A 164 -18.66 10.42 -2.78
C GLY A 164 -18.35 10.10 -1.31
N LEU A 165 -18.27 11.13 -0.44
CA LEU A 165 -18.04 10.93 1.00
C LEU A 165 -19.24 10.27 1.68
N LEU A 166 -20.47 10.69 1.31
CA LEU A 166 -21.69 10.08 1.84
C LEU A 166 -21.84 8.62 1.42
N ARG A 167 -21.51 8.29 0.17
CA ARG A 167 -21.47 6.90 -0.31
C ARG A 167 -20.43 6.09 0.45
N GLN A 168 -19.21 6.61 0.62
CA GLN A 168 -18.15 5.91 1.38
C GLN A 168 -18.56 5.65 2.83
N LEU A 169 -19.15 6.66 3.50
CA LEU A 169 -19.70 6.54 4.85
C LEU A 169 -20.78 5.45 4.94
N ALA A 170 -21.75 5.48 4.03
CA ALA A 170 -22.83 4.51 3.99
C ALA A 170 -22.31 3.08 3.75
N VAL A 171 -21.33 2.93 2.86
CA VAL A 171 -20.69 1.65 2.58
C VAL A 171 -19.97 1.11 3.82
N GLN A 172 -19.13 1.92 4.48
CA GLN A 172 -18.45 1.50 5.71
C GLN A 172 -19.45 1.14 6.82
N ALA A 173 -20.53 1.91 6.97
CA ALA A 173 -21.57 1.64 7.94
C ALA A 173 -22.28 0.32 7.65
N LEU A 174 -22.62 0.04 6.39
CA LEU A 174 -23.23 -1.23 5.98
C LEU A 174 -22.28 -2.43 6.06
N LEU A 175 -20.97 -2.21 6.06
CA LEU A 175 -19.98 -3.28 6.24
C LEU A 175 -19.83 -3.71 7.71
N GLN A 176 -20.29 -2.93 8.68
CA GLN A 176 -20.29 -3.33 10.08
C GLN A 176 -21.17 -4.56 10.33
N SER A 177 -20.80 -5.38 11.32
CA SER A 177 -21.56 -6.58 11.70
C SER A 177 -22.97 -6.27 12.19
N GLN A 178 -23.18 -5.10 12.79
CA GLN A 178 -24.48 -4.59 13.24
C GLN A 178 -24.63 -3.14 12.77
N PRO A 179 -25.04 -2.93 11.51
CA PRO A 179 -25.14 -1.58 10.96
C PRO A 179 -26.31 -0.82 11.61
N ASP A 180 -26.09 0.42 12.02
CA ASP A 180 -27.18 1.33 12.38
C ASP A 180 -27.91 1.79 11.11
N LEU A 181 -28.87 0.97 10.66
CA LEU A 181 -29.64 1.23 9.45
C LEU A 181 -30.44 2.54 9.53
N ALA A 182 -30.80 3.01 10.73
CA ALA A 182 -31.53 4.27 10.89
C ALA A 182 -30.61 5.46 10.59
N ALA A 183 -29.38 5.44 11.11
CA ALA A 183 -28.37 6.45 10.80
C ALA A 183 -28.02 6.48 9.31
N VAL A 184 -27.83 5.30 8.68
CA VAL A 184 -27.53 5.22 7.24
C VAL A 184 -28.70 5.70 6.39
N LYS A 185 -29.95 5.43 6.80
CA LYS A 185 -31.16 5.89 6.09
C LYS A 185 -31.34 7.41 6.10
N ALA A 186 -30.79 8.10 7.09
CA ALA A 186 -30.83 9.56 7.15
C ALA A 186 -29.88 10.22 6.14
N LEU A 187 -28.94 9.47 5.55
CA LEU A 187 -28.00 9.99 4.57
C LEU A 187 -28.70 10.26 3.22
N PRO A 188 -28.45 11.40 2.55
CA PRO A 188 -29.03 11.70 1.25
C PRO A 188 -28.29 10.96 0.14
N LEU A 189 -28.55 9.66 0.01
CA LEU A 189 -27.95 8.78 -0.99
C LEU A 189 -28.79 8.78 -2.29
N PRO A 190 -28.15 8.72 -3.47
CA PRO A 190 -28.87 8.48 -4.73
C PRO A 190 -29.60 7.15 -4.68
N ALA A 191 -30.85 7.12 -5.14
CA ALA A 191 -31.70 5.94 -5.08
C ALA A 191 -31.11 4.74 -5.86
N ASP A 192 -30.36 5.00 -6.93
CA ASP A 192 -29.69 4.01 -7.76
C ASP A 192 -28.27 3.67 -7.29
N SER A 193 -27.82 4.20 -6.16
CA SER A 193 -26.53 3.82 -5.58
C SER A 193 -26.60 2.44 -4.90
N LEU A 194 -25.49 1.69 -4.95
CA LEU A 194 -25.36 0.42 -4.23
C LEU A 194 -25.73 0.50 -2.73
N PRO A 195 -25.18 1.44 -1.94
CA PRO A 195 -25.54 1.52 -0.53
C PRO A 195 -27.03 1.79 -0.30
N ALA A 196 -27.70 2.56 -1.16
CA ALA A 196 -29.14 2.77 -1.07
C ALA A 196 -29.95 1.50 -1.35
N GLN A 197 -29.56 0.72 -2.38
CA GLN A 197 -30.22 -0.55 -2.72
C GLN A 197 -30.02 -1.61 -1.62
N VAL A 198 -28.82 -1.71 -1.06
CA VAL A 198 -28.51 -2.63 0.04
C VAL A 198 -29.27 -2.23 1.31
N LEU A 199 -29.34 -0.94 1.62
CA LEU A 199 -30.13 -0.42 2.74
C LEU A 199 -31.63 -0.75 2.57
N ALA A 200 -32.18 -0.55 1.38
CA ALA A 200 -33.59 -0.87 1.10
C ALA A 200 -33.88 -2.36 1.33
N TRP A 201 -32.99 -3.25 0.92
CA TRP A 201 -33.11 -4.68 1.20
C TRP A 201 -32.99 -5.02 2.70
N ARG A 202 -31.93 -4.54 3.37
CA ARG A 202 -31.70 -4.85 4.80
C ARG A 202 -32.77 -4.26 5.73
N SER A 203 -33.42 -3.17 5.32
CA SER A 203 -34.56 -2.58 6.05
C SER A 203 -35.92 -3.19 5.70
N GLY A 204 -35.97 -4.17 4.78
CA GLY A 204 -37.19 -4.84 4.35
C GLY A 204 -38.05 -4.03 3.36
N GLN A 205 -37.56 -2.90 2.85
CA GLN A 205 -38.26 -2.08 1.86
C GLN A 205 -38.19 -2.67 0.44
N ALA A 206 -37.15 -3.47 0.15
CA ALA A 206 -37.00 -4.23 -1.08
C ALA A 206 -36.80 -5.71 -0.77
N ASN A 207 -37.35 -6.59 -1.61
CA ASN A 207 -37.10 -8.03 -1.48
C ASN A 207 -35.74 -8.41 -2.09
N GLU A 208 -35.26 -9.60 -1.72
CA GLU A 208 -33.99 -10.14 -2.21
C GLU A 208 -33.94 -10.27 -3.74
N ALA A 209 -35.02 -10.73 -4.37
CA ALA A 209 -35.08 -10.93 -5.82
C ALA A 209 -34.85 -9.63 -6.60
N VAL A 210 -35.40 -8.50 -6.11
CA VAL A 210 -35.21 -7.17 -6.70
C VAL A 210 -33.75 -6.74 -6.59
N LEU A 211 -33.13 -6.91 -5.43
CA LEU A 211 -31.71 -6.57 -5.24
C LEU A 211 -30.81 -7.43 -6.14
N VAL A 212 -31.04 -8.74 -6.20
CA VAL A 212 -30.26 -9.66 -7.04
C VAL A 212 -30.39 -9.29 -8.52
N ALA A 213 -31.60 -9.05 -9.01
CA ALA A 213 -31.83 -8.66 -10.39
C ALA A 213 -31.15 -7.32 -10.73
N TRP A 214 -31.23 -6.35 -9.81
CA TRP A 214 -30.54 -5.07 -9.95
C TRP A 214 -29.02 -5.27 -10.01
N LEU A 215 -28.44 -6.02 -9.07
CA LEU A 215 -27.00 -6.29 -9.02
C LEU A 215 -26.49 -6.99 -10.28
N LEU A 216 -27.18 -8.04 -10.75
CA LEU A 216 -26.78 -8.74 -11.98
C LEU A 216 -26.86 -7.82 -13.20
N LYS A 217 -27.86 -6.93 -13.29
CA LYS A 217 -27.95 -5.92 -14.35
C LYS A 217 -26.78 -4.93 -14.30
N GLN A 218 -26.39 -4.51 -13.09
CA GLN A 218 -25.26 -3.60 -12.90
C GLN A 218 -23.92 -4.25 -13.25
N LEU A 219 -23.68 -5.50 -12.82
CA LEU A 219 -22.47 -6.25 -13.15
C LEU A 219 -22.34 -6.55 -14.65
N ALA A 220 -23.46 -6.63 -15.38
CA ALA A 220 -23.46 -6.80 -16.83
C ALA A 220 -23.15 -5.50 -17.60
N ASN A 221 -23.09 -4.34 -16.94
CA ASN A 221 -22.81 -3.06 -17.59
C ASN A 221 -21.30 -2.80 -17.68
N PRO A 222 -20.68 -2.84 -18.88
CA PRO A 222 -19.24 -2.65 -19.04
C PRO A 222 -18.75 -1.23 -18.72
N GLY A 223 -19.65 -0.23 -18.65
CA GLY A 223 -19.31 1.15 -18.29
C GLY A 223 -19.30 1.41 -16.79
N MET A 224 -19.70 0.43 -15.97
CA MET A 224 -19.78 0.60 -14.53
C MET A 224 -18.43 0.37 -13.87
N THR A 225 -17.96 1.36 -13.12
CA THR A 225 -16.79 1.25 -12.25
C THR A 225 -17.23 1.25 -10.80
N TRP A 226 -16.65 0.35 -10.01
CA TRP A 226 -16.93 0.22 -8.59
C TRP A 226 -15.72 0.71 -7.79
N GLN A 227 -15.97 1.44 -6.70
CA GLN A 227 -14.91 1.79 -5.76
C GLN A 227 -14.50 0.57 -4.91
N ALA A 228 -13.31 0.59 -4.33
CA ALA A 228 -12.77 -0.54 -3.57
C ALA A 228 -13.68 -0.94 -2.40
N GLU A 229 -14.24 0.03 -1.69
CA GLU A 229 -15.17 -0.17 -0.59
C GLU A 229 -16.53 -0.72 -1.08
N GLU A 230 -17.03 -0.22 -2.21
CA GLU A 230 -18.27 -0.73 -2.83
C GLU A 230 -18.12 -2.20 -3.25
N LEU A 231 -16.96 -2.59 -3.75
CA LEU A 231 -16.63 -3.98 -4.06
C LEU A 231 -16.61 -4.87 -2.83
N GLN A 232 -16.10 -4.37 -1.71
CA GLN A 232 -16.15 -5.10 -0.44
C GLN A 232 -17.59 -5.31 0.03
N LEU A 233 -18.45 -4.29 -0.11
CA LEU A 233 -19.87 -4.40 0.20
C LEU A 233 -20.58 -5.38 -0.73
N LEU A 234 -20.33 -5.32 -2.04
CA LEU A 234 -20.85 -6.28 -3.02
C LEU A 234 -20.50 -7.71 -2.64
N HIS A 235 -19.23 -7.96 -2.34
CA HIS A 235 -18.76 -9.27 -1.91
C HIS A 235 -19.52 -9.77 -0.68
N ARG A 236 -19.64 -8.92 0.36
CA ARG A 236 -20.36 -9.27 1.58
C ARG A 236 -21.85 -9.54 1.33
N VAL A 237 -22.52 -8.66 0.60
CA VAL A 237 -23.95 -8.78 0.28
C VAL A 237 -24.22 -10.07 -0.49
N SER A 238 -23.35 -10.46 -1.42
CA SER A 238 -23.53 -11.72 -2.15
C SER A 238 -23.35 -12.97 -1.29
N ALA A 239 -22.52 -12.89 -0.25
CA ALA A 239 -22.40 -13.94 0.75
C ALA A 239 -23.68 -14.01 1.62
N ASP A 240 -24.18 -12.86 2.07
CA ASP A 240 -25.40 -12.77 2.88
C ASP A 240 -26.65 -13.28 2.11
N LEU A 241 -26.76 -12.97 0.82
CA LEU A 241 -27.84 -13.44 -0.06
C LEU A 241 -27.72 -14.93 -0.46
N ASN A 242 -26.55 -15.54 -0.29
CA ASN A 242 -26.26 -16.92 -0.72
C ASN A 242 -26.65 -17.23 -2.19
N HIS A 243 -26.61 -16.23 -3.07
CA HIS A 243 -27.04 -16.37 -4.45
C HIS A 243 -25.90 -16.79 -5.37
N ALA A 244 -25.96 -18.04 -5.86
CA ALA A 244 -24.89 -18.73 -6.56
C ALA A 244 -24.32 -17.95 -7.77
N ARG A 245 -25.17 -17.51 -8.70
CA ARG A 245 -24.73 -16.74 -9.88
C ARG A 245 -24.08 -15.40 -9.49
N LEU A 246 -24.62 -14.75 -8.46
CA LEU A 246 -24.15 -13.43 -8.05
C LEU A 246 -22.74 -13.51 -7.46
N GLN A 247 -22.47 -14.54 -6.65
CA GLN A 247 -21.14 -14.79 -6.09
C GLN A 247 -20.09 -15.06 -7.18
N VAL A 248 -20.46 -15.74 -8.27
CA VAL A 248 -19.55 -15.96 -9.40
C VAL A 248 -19.23 -14.65 -10.12
N GLU A 249 -20.25 -13.89 -10.51
CA GLU A 249 -20.04 -12.64 -11.25
C GLU A 249 -19.28 -11.60 -10.42
N ILE A 250 -19.57 -11.49 -9.12
CA ILE A 250 -18.81 -10.61 -8.22
C ILE A 250 -17.37 -11.11 -8.06
N GLY A 251 -17.15 -12.42 -7.92
CA GLY A 251 -15.80 -12.99 -7.87
C GLY A 251 -14.99 -12.62 -9.12
N ARG A 252 -15.60 -12.66 -10.31
CA ARG A 252 -14.96 -12.23 -11.56
C ARG A 252 -14.64 -10.73 -11.55
N VAL A 253 -15.58 -9.89 -11.12
CA VAL A 253 -15.36 -8.44 -11.03
C VAL A 253 -14.26 -8.11 -10.02
N LEU A 254 -14.22 -8.77 -8.87
CA LEU A 254 -13.16 -8.61 -7.87
C LEU A 254 -11.80 -8.97 -8.45
N LEU A 255 -11.69 -10.13 -9.09
CA LEU A 255 -10.44 -10.58 -9.72
C LEU A 255 -10.01 -9.69 -10.90
N SER A 256 -10.94 -9.00 -11.56
CA SER A 256 -10.61 -8.05 -12.62
C SER A 256 -10.02 -6.72 -12.12
N GLN A 257 -10.07 -6.46 -10.80
CA GLN A 257 -9.50 -5.24 -10.21
C GLN A 257 -7.99 -5.31 -10.10
N ALA A 258 -7.31 -4.17 -10.22
CA ALA A 258 -5.87 -4.07 -10.03
C ALA A 258 -5.40 -4.61 -8.67
N ARG A 259 -6.19 -4.34 -7.62
CA ARG A 259 -5.97 -4.81 -6.25
C ARG A 259 -7.27 -5.33 -5.68
N LEU A 260 -7.22 -6.51 -5.07
CA LEU A 260 -8.36 -7.06 -4.34
C LEU A 260 -8.64 -6.21 -3.07
N PRO A 261 -9.91 -6.05 -2.68
CA PRO A 261 -10.25 -5.42 -1.41
C PRO A 261 -9.62 -6.16 -0.21
N THR A 262 -9.35 -5.44 0.86
CA THR A 262 -8.78 -6.01 2.09
C THR A 262 -9.64 -7.17 2.61
N GLY A 263 -9.01 -8.29 2.95
CA GLY A 263 -9.69 -9.50 3.43
C GLY A 263 -10.30 -10.37 2.33
N VAL A 264 -10.11 -10.03 1.05
CA VAL A 264 -10.46 -10.87 -0.09
C VAL A 264 -9.19 -11.44 -0.73
N GLU A 265 -9.09 -12.76 -0.80
CA GLU A 265 -7.97 -13.46 -1.44
C GLU A 265 -8.43 -14.24 -2.67
N ALA A 266 -7.60 -14.25 -3.72
CA ALA A 266 -7.89 -15.00 -4.94
C ALA A 266 -8.02 -16.51 -4.69
N SER A 267 -7.21 -17.06 -3.77
CA SER A 267 -7.28 -18.45 -3.30
C SER A 267 -8.64 -18.76 -2.64
N ALA A 268 -9.14 -17.85 -1.80
CA ALA A 268 -10.42 -18.00 -1.12
C ALA A 268 -11.60 -17.95 -2.11
N LEU A 269 -11.56 -17.05 -3.09
CA LEU A 269 -12.55 -16.99 -4.18
C LEU A 269 -12.55 -18.28 -5.01
N LEU A 270 -11.37 -18.80 -5.37
CA LEU A 270 -11.25 -20.07 -6.09
C LEU A 270 -11.81 -21.24 -5.28
N ALA A 271 -11.53 -21.30 -3.98
CA ALA A 271 -12.07 -22.33 -3.09
C ALA A 271 -13.59 -22.20 -2.88
N GLN A 272 -14.14 -20.99 -2.93
CA GLN A 272 -15.60 -20.77 -2.93
C GLN A 272 -16.23 -21.29 -4.23
N TRP A 273 -15.65 -20.98 -5.38
CA TRP A 273 -16.10 -21.50 -6.67
C TRP A 273 -16.02 -23.02 -6.74
N ALA A 274 -14.95 -23.64 -6.23
CA ALA A 274 -14.85 -25.10 -6.18
C ALA A 274 -15.98 -25.74 -5.36
N ARG A 275 -16.29 -25.21 -4.17
CA ARG A 275 -17.43 -25.67 -3.34
C ARG A 275 -18.78 -25.48 -4.05
N GLN A 276 -18.90 -24.42 -4.85
CA GLN A 276 -20.09 -24.19 -5.64
C GLN A 276 -20.19 -25.17 -6.82
N GLY A 277 -19.07 -25.49 -7.47
CA GLY A 277 -18.97 -26.51 -8.51
C GLY A 277 -19.37 -27.89 -8.00
N GLU A 278 -18.90 -28.25 -6.80
CA GLU A 278 -19.31 -29.48 -6.11
C GLU A 278 -20.85 -29.54 -5.95
N ARG A 279 -21.47 -28.47 -5.46
CA ARG A 279 -22.93 -28.41 -5.31
C ARG A 279 -23.67 -28.56 -6.64
N ILE A 280 -23.18 -27.92 -7.70
CA ILE A 280 -23.77 -28.02 -9.05
C ILE A 280 -23.66 -29.46 -9.57
N GLY A 281 -22.50 -30.10 -9.44
CA GLY A 281 -22.34 -31.49 -9.84
C GLY A 281 -23.18 -32.45 -9.01
N ASN A 282 -23.34 -32.19 -7.70
CA ASN A 282 -24.22 -32.97 -6.83
C ASN A 282 -25.69 -32.85 -7.26
N GLN A 283 -26.14 -31.66 -7.64
CA GLN A 283 -27.48 -31.45 -8.21
C GLN A 283 -27.67 -32.19 -9.54
N ALA A 284 -26.60 -32.27 -10.35
CA ALA A 284 -26.55 -33.07 -11.57
C ALA A 284 -26.33 -34.57 -11.32
N GLN A 285 -26.31 -35.01 -10.05
CA GLN A 285 -26.12 -36.41 -9.63
C GLN A 285 -24.77 -37.02 -10.06
N LEU A 286 -23.72 -36.19 -10.17
CA LEU A 286 -22.38 -36.60 -10.58
C LEU A 286 -21.47 -37.07 -9.43
N LEU A 287 -22.01 -37.32 -8.24
CA LEU A 287 -21.26 -37.78 -7.05
C LEU A 287 -20.47 -39.09 -7.29
N THR A 288 -20.81 -39.84 -8.34
CA THR A 288 -20.14 -41.07 -8.79
C THR A 288 -19.59 -40.99 -10.22
N GLY A 289 -19.59 -39.79 -10.81
CA GLY A 289 -19.13 -39.57 -12.19
C GLY A 289 -17.61 -39.53 -12.29
N ASP A 290 -17.06 -40.10 -13.36
CA ASP A 290 -15.66 -39.96 -13.72
C ASP A 290 -15.31 -38.52 -14.15
N ASP A 291 -14.02 -38.22 -14.23
CA ASP A 291 -13.50 -36.91 -14.64
C ASP A 291 -14.07 -36.44 -16.01
N ASP A 292 -14.51 -37.36 -16.86
CA ASP A 292 -15.14 -37.13 -18.15
C ASP A 292 -16.60 -36.69 -18.06
N ALA A 293 -17.38 -37.29 -17.17
CA ALA A 293 -18.75 -36.84 -16.90
C ALA A 293 -18.78 -35.39 -16.37
N TRP A 294 -17.87 -35.05 -15.46
CA TRP A 294 -17.73 -33.69 -14.94
C TRP A 294 -17.36 -32.68 -16.04
N TRP A 295 -16.52 -33.09 -16.99
CA TRP A 295 -16.10 -32.22 -18.10
C TRP A 295 -17.17 -32.08 -19.18
N ALA A 296 -17.92 -33.14 -19.43
CA ALA A 296 -19.08 -33.10 -20.31
C ALA A 296 -20.16 -32.15 -19.77
N LEU A 297 -20.32 -32.05 -18.44
CA LEU A 297 -21.27 -31.13 -17.84
C LEU A 297 -20.93 -29.66 -18.18
N GLN A 298 -19.69 -29.22 -17.95
CA GLN A 298 -19.33 -27.81 -18.19
C GLN A 298 -19.41 -27.40 -19.67
N THR A 299 -19.10 -28.32 -20.59
CA THR A 299 -19.15 -28.06 -22.04
C THR A 299 -20.56 -28.03 -22.63
N LYS A 300 -21.54 -28.63 -21.95
CA LYS A 300 -22.93 -28.77 -22.44
C LYS A 300 -23.93 -27.85 -21.73
N LEU A 301 -23.45 -26.87 -20.96
CA LEU A 301 -24.33 -25.92 -20.28
C LEU A 301 -25.09 -25.02 -21.29
N PRO A 302 -26.41 -24.82 -21.11
CA PRO A 302 -27.15 -23.86 -21.91
C PRO A 302 -26.66 -22.42 -21.64
N ALA A 303 -26.92 -21.51 -22.57
CA ALA A 303 -26.45 -20.11 -22.51
C ALA A 303 -26.75 -19.42 -21.16
N GLU A 304 -27.94 -19.65 -20.61
CA GLU A 304 -28.39 -19.06 -19.33
C GLU A 304 -27.63 -19.58 -18.10
N GLN A 305 -26.98 -20.73 -18.21
CA GLN A 305 -26.22 -21.39 -17.15
C GLN A 305 -24.71 -21.37 -17.39
N GLN A 306 -24.22 -20.69 -18.44
CA GLN A 306 -22.78 -20.63 -18.74
C GLN A 306 -21.94 -20.10 -17.57
N TRP A 307 -22.53 -19.29 -16.68
CA TRP A 307 -21.88 -18.83 -15.46
C TRP A 307 -21.43 -20.00 -14.53
N GLN A 308 -22.05 -21.19 -14.64
CA GLN A 308 -21.71 -22.38 -13.87
C GLN A 308 -20.41 -23.06 -14.33
N ALA A 309 -19.92 -22.75 -15.53
CA ALA A 309 -18.69 -23.35 -16.06
C ALA A 309 -17.48 -23.03 -15.17
N ILE A 310 -17.38 -21.80 -14.66
CA ILE A 310 -16.28 -21.36 -13.78
C ILE A 310 -16.24 -22.19 -12.48
N PRO A 311 -17.33 -22.30 -11.69
CA PRO A 311 -17.39 -23.19 -10.53
C PRO A 311 -17.03 -24.65 -10.83
N LEU A 312 -17.57 -25.23 -11.91
CA LEU A 312 -17.30 -26.62 -12.28
C LEU A 312 -15.81 -26.84 -12.61
N LEU A 313 -15.20 -25.94 -13.36
CA LEU A 313 -13.76 -26.00 -13.68
C LEU A 313 -12.89 -25.78 -12.43
N ALA A 314 -13.30 -24.89 -11.52
CA ALA A 314 -12.61 -24.69 -10.24
C ALA A 314 -12.65 -25.96 -9.37
N TYR A 315 -13.77 -26.69 -9.35
CA TYR A 315 -13.87 -27.97 -8.68
C TYR A 315 -12.95 -29.02 -9.31
N GLN A 316 -13.00 -29.18 -10.65
CA GLN A 316 -12.15 -30.15 -11.36
C GLN A 316 -10.66 -29.84 -11.21
N ASN A 317 -10.26 -28.57 -11.21
CA ASN A 317 -8.87 -28.19 -10.96
C ASN A 317 -8.36 -28.69 -9.60
N ARG A 318 -9.26 -28.73 -8.60
CA ARG A 318 -8.93 -29.12 -7.24
C ARG A 318 -9.04 -30.64 -7.01
N GLU A 319 -10.11 -31.27 -7.48
CA GLU A 319 -10.52 -32.62 -7.06
C GLU A 319 -10.41 -33.68 -8.17
N ALA A 320 -10.04 -33.33 -9.41
CA ALA A 320 -9.91 -34.33 -10.48
C ALA A 320 -8.82 -35.37 -10.17
N SER A 321 -9.08 -36.62 -10.57
CA SER A 321 -8.28 -37.78 -10.19
C SER A 321 -6.87 -37.78 -10.78
N THR A 322 -6.70 -37.16 -11.96
CA THR A 322 -5.42 -37.11 -12.68
C THR A 322 -4.80 -35.71 -12.69
N PRO A 323 -3.46 -35.58 -12.58
CA PRO A 323 -2.77 -34.30 -12.76
C PRO A 323 -3.07 -33.62 -14.11
N GLU A 324 -3.19 -34.42 -15.17
CA GLU A 324 -3.48 -33.95 -16.53
C GLU A 324 -4.85 -33.27 -16.58
N ARG A 325 -5.87 -33.85 -15.94
CA ARG A 325 -7.20 -33.26 -15.90
C ARG A 325 -7.25 -31.99 -15.06
N ARG A 326 -6.51 -31.95 -13.94
CA ARG A 326 -6.36 -30.74 -13.12
C ARG A 326 -5.71 -29.60 -13.91
N ALA A 327 -4.69 -29.90 -14.71
CA ALA A 327 -4.04 -28.94 -15.60
C ALA A 327 -4.98 -28.49 -16.74
N GLN A 328 -5.74 -29.41 -17.34
CA GLN A 328 -6.72 -29.08 -18.37
C GLN A 328 -7.83 -28.15 -17.83
N ALA A 329 -8.33 -28.42 -16.61
CA ALA A 329 -9.30 -27.57 -15.93
C ALA A 329 -8.73 -26.18 -15.59
N ALA A 330 -7.47 -26.11 -15.14
CA ALA A 330 -6.78 -24.83 -14.93
C ALA A 330 -6.72 -23.99 -16.21
N GLN A 331 -6.32 -24.61 -17.33
CA GLN A 331 -6.23 -23.92 -18.62
C GLN A 331 -7.60 -23.46 -19.14
N ALA A 332 -8.63 -24.30 -19.03
CA ALA A 332 -9.98 -23.93 -19.42
C ALA A 332 -10.56 -22.81 -18.54
N LEU A 333 -10.29 -22.83 -17.23
CA LEU A 333 -10.69 -21.77 -16.32
C LEU A 333 -10.02 -20.44 -16.67
N LEU A 334 -8.71 -20.46 -16.96
CA LEU A 334 -8.01 -19.28 -17.46
C LEU A 334 -8.61 -18.80 -18.79
N ALA A 335 -8.93 -19.69 -19.73
CA ALA A 335 -9.54 -19.32 -21.00
C ALA A 335 -10.90 -18.63 -20.84
N GLN A 336 -11.74 -19.08 -19.89
CA GLN A 336 -13.01 -18.43 -19.53
C GLN A 336 -12.81 -17.00 -19.00
N LEU A 337 -11.64 -16.70 -18.43
CA LEU A 337 -11.27 -15.39 -17.91
C LEU A 337 -10.38 -14.57 -18.87
N SER A 338 -10.22 -15.01 -20.11
CA SER A 338 -9.31 -14.38 -21.10
C SER A 338 -9.62 -12.92 -21.43
N ASN A 339 -10.89 -12.52 -21.33
CA ASN A 339 -11.30 -11.12 -21.49
C ASN A 339 -10.99 -10.27 -20.23
N GLN A 340 -10.44 -10.87 -19.18
CA GLN A 340 -10.08 -10.25 -17.90
C GLN A 340 -8.65 -10.64 -17.52
N PRO A 341 -7.62 -10.08 -18.19
CA PRO A 341 -6.23 -10.51 -18.02
C PRO A 341 -5.70 -10.26 -16.59
N VAL A 342 -6.26 -9.29 -15.87
CA VAL A 342 -6.00 -9.07 -14.44
C VAL A 342 -6.49 -10.25 -13.59
N ALA A 343 -7.67 -10.80 -13.90
CA ALA A 343 -8.22 -11.95 -13.19
C ALA A 343 -7.39 -13.21 -13.42
N GLN A 344 -6.95 -13.44 -14.66
CA GLN A 344 -6.01 -14.51 -14.98
C GLN A 344 -4.72 -14.37 -14.18
N TRP A 345 -4.15 -13.16 -14.14
CA TRP A 345 -2.93 -12.88 -13.40
C TRP A 345 -3.05 -13.21 -11.91
N GLN A 346 -4.14 -12.81 -11.27
CA GLN A 346 -4.35 -13.07 -9.84
C GLN A 346 -4.54 -14.55 -9.50
N LEU A 347 -5.08 -15.35 -10.42
CA LEU A 347 -5.32 -16.78 -10.22
C LEU A 347 -4.15 -17.67 -10.62
N LEU A 348 -3.25 -17.21 -11.51
CA LEU A 348 -2.12 -18.01 -12.01
C LEU A 348 -1.29 -18.69 -10.91
N PRO A 349 -0.89 -18.02 -9.81
CA PRO A 349 -0.12 -18.68 -8.76
C PRO A 349 -0.83 -19.86 -8.10
N GLN A 350 -2.16 -19.84 -8.10
CA GLN A 350 -3.00 -20.89 -7.50
C GLN A 350 -3.28 -22.02 -8.50
N LEU A 351 -3.49 -21.67 -9.77
CA LEU A 351 -3.87 -22.63 -10.81
C LEU A 351 -2.66 -23.35 -11.43
N LEU A 352 -1.56 -22.63 -11.64
CA LEU A 352 -0.34 -23.11 -12.27
C LEU A 352 0.88 -22.45 -11.60
N PRO A 353 1.37 -22.97 -10.45
CA PRO A 353 2.47 -22.37 -9.69
C PRO A 353 3.77 -22.18 -10.49
N GLN A 354 3.98 -22.98 -11.54
CA GLN A 354 5.12 -22.88 -12.47
C GLN A 354 4.76 -22.11 -13.76
N GLY A 355 3.47 -21.90 -14.04
CA GLY A 355 2.95 -21.42 -15.33
C GLY A 355 2.87 -19.91 -15.47
N GLN A 356 3.16 -19.13 -14.42
CA GLN A 356 3.08 -17.66 -14.50
C GLN A 356 4.12 -17.08 -15.49
N ALA A 357 5.33 -17.65 -15.51
CA ALA A 357 6.37 -17.27 -16.48
C ALA A 357 5.98 -17.67 -17.91
N GLU A 358 5.45 -18.88 -18.09
CA GLU A 358 5.04 -19.42 -19.39
C GLU A 358 3.85 -18.65 -19.96
N TRP A 359 2.84 -18.35 -19.15
CA TRP A 359 1.67 -17.56 -19.56
C TRP A 359 2.07 -16.13 -19.97
N SER A 360 2.96 -15.50 -19.20
CA SER A 360 3.47 -14.17 -19.55
C SER A 360 4.29 -14.17 -20.86
N ALA A 361 4.97 -15.27 -21.18
CA ALA A 361 5.73 -15.42 -22.42
C ALA A 361 4.82 -15.58 -23.65
N GLN A 362 3.58 -16.07 -23.46
CA GLN A 362 2.58 -16.20 -24.52
C GLN A 362 1.94 -14.86 -24.92
N LEU A 363 2.11 -13.81 -24.11
CA LEU A 363 1.51 -12.50 -24.36
C LEU A 363 2.42 -11.58 -25.17
N SER A 364 1.84 -10.91 -26.16
CA SER A 364 2.55 -9.89 -26.94
C SER A 364 3.04 -8.74 -26.05
N ALA A 365 4.10 -8.04 -26.45
CA ALA A 365 4.63 -6.89 -25.71
C ALA A 365 3.57 -5.81 -25.42
N ALA A 366 2.64 -5.59 -26.35
CA ALA A 366 1.53 -4.66 -26.17
C ALA A 366 0.52 -5.13 -25.10
N GLN A 367 0.15 -6.40 -25.10
CA GLN A 367 -0.72 -6.98 -24.05
C GLN A 367 -0.03 -6.94 -22.69
N ARG A 368 1.29 -7.14 -22.67
CA ARG A 368 2.12 -7.01 -21.48
C ARG A 368 2.11 -5.62 -20.89
N GLN A 369 2.27 -4.62 -21.73
CA GLN A 369 2.19 -3.23 -21.31
C GLN A 369 0.76 -2.83 -20.89
N ALA A 370 -0.27 -3.31 -21.57
CA ALA A 370 -1.67 -3.04 -21.23
C ALA A 370 -2.05 -3.62 -19.86
N LEU A 371 -1.67 -4.88 -19.57
CA LEU A 371 -1.88 -5.47 -18.25
C LEU A 371 -1.10 -4.72 -17.17
N ALA A 372 0.13 -4.30 -17.48
CA ALA A 372 0.93 -3.51 -16.55
C ALA A 372 0.24 -2.19 -16.18
N MET A 373 -0.28 -1.47 -17.16
CA MET A 373 -1.06 -0.26 -16.92
C MET A 373 -2.33 -0.53 -16.10
N GLN A 374 -3.05 -1.62 -16.38
CA GLN A 374 -4.26 -2.01 -15.65
C GLN A 374 -3.99 -2.36 -14.18
N LEU A 375 -2.84 -2.95 -13.88
CA LEU A 375 -2.38 -3.24 -12.52
C LEU A 375 -1.83 -2.00 -11.78
N GLY A 376 -1.93 -0.80 -12.38
CA GLY A 376 -1.43 0.45 -11.79
C GLY A 376 0.10 0.62 -11.91
N MET A 377 0.74 -0.09 -12.83
CA MET A 377 2.20 -0.17 -13.00
C MET A 377 2.71 0.79 -14.08
N GLY A 378 2.09 1.98 -14.18
CA GLY A 378 2.50 3.04 -15.09
C GLY A 378 3.77 3.77 -14.63
N PRO A 379 4.48 4.46 -15.54
CA PRO A 379 5.78 5.10 -15.26
C PRO A 379 5.76 6.21 -14.20
N GLN A 380 4.59 6.62 -13.71
CA GLN A 380 4.42 7.68 -12.71
C GLN A 380 3.84 7.20 -11.37
N GLY A 381 3.61 5.89 -11.17
CA GLY A 381 3.04 5.35 -9.94
C GLY A 381 4.05 5.35 -8.77
N ARG A 382 4.04 6.40 -7.95
CA ARG A 382 4.87 6.53 -6.72
C ARG A 382 4.34 5.75 -5.51
N GLU A 383 3.26 4.97 -5.62
CA GLU A 383 2.67 4.27 -4.47
C GLU A 383 2.45 2.78 -4.73
N GLY A 384 3.41 1.99 -4.24
CA GLY A 384 3.31 0.54 -4.15
C GLY A 384 4.56 -0.13 -4.69
N GLY A 385 5.44 -0.55 -3.79
CA GLY A 385 6.60 -1.40 -4.13
C GLY A 385 6.20 -2.60 -4.99
N ASP A 386 4.97 -3.09 -4.85
CA ASP A 386 4.39 -4.23 -5.57
C ASP A 386 4.06 -3.96 -7.05
N ALA A 387 3.69 -2.72 -7.42
CA ALA A 387 3.40 -2.35 -8.81
C ALA A 387 4.70 -2.21 -9.63
N LEU A 388 5.76 -1.69 -9.00
CA LEU A 388 7.09 -1.72 -9.58
C LEU A 388 7.62 -3.17 -9.65
N LEU A 389 7.30 -4.01 -8.66
CA LEU A 389 7.66 -5.44 -8.60
C LEU A 389 7.00 -6.26 -9.72
N ALA A 390 5.71 -6.07 -9.98
CA ALA A 390 5.02 -6.79 -11.04
C ALA A 390 5.38 -6.26 -12.44
N ALA A 391 5.70 -4.97 -12.60
CA ALA A 391 6.37 -4.47 -13.83
C ALA A 391 7.77 -5.09 -13.99
N LYS A 392 8.58 -5.16 -12.92
CA LYS A 392 9.93 -5.75 -12.91
C LYS A 392 9.94 -7.25 -13.20
N TRP A 393 8.87 -7.96 -12.85
CA TRP A 393 8.67 -9.38 -13.19
C TRP A 393 8.18 -9.56 -14.64
N TRP A 394 7.26 -8.71 -15.11
CA TRP A 394 6.65 -8.84 -16.44
C TRP A 394 7.55 -8.54 -17.61
N GLN A 395 8.45 -7.59 -17.42
CA GLN A 395 8.93 -6.87 -18.58
C GLN A 395 9.89 -7.67 -19.43
N GLY A 396 10.43 -8.81 -18.95
CA GLY A 396 11.51 -9.50 -19.65
C GLY A 396 12.58 -8.50 -20.14
N LEU A 397 12.73 -7.38 -19.43
CA LEU A 397 13.46 -6.24 -19.92
C LEU A 397 14.90 -6.69 -20.06
N ALA A 398 15.46 -6.25 -21.18
CA ALA A 398 16.77 -6.58 -21.72
C ALA A 398 17.86 -6.69 -20.64
N ASP A 399 18.93 -7.40 -20.98
CA ASP A 399 20.18 -7.43 -20.20
C ASP A 399 20.70 -6.02 -19.82
N ASP A 400 20.17 -4.96 -20.44
CA ASP A 400 20.50 -3.54 -20.26
C ASP A 400 19.52 -2.79 -19.32
N LEU A 401 19.22 -3.34 -18.16
CA LEU A 401 18.52 -2.60 -17.09
C LEU A 401 19.50 -1.65 -16.35
N PRO A 402 19.05 -0.47 -15.87
CA PRO A 402 19.88 0.38 -15.03
C PRO A 402 20.21 -0.32 -13.70
N ALA A 403 21.42 -0.10 -13.17
CA ALA A 403 21.95 -0.83 -12.02
C ALA A 403 21.04 -0.92 -10.78
N PRO A 404 20.32 0.15 -10.35
CA PRO A 404 19.42 0.05 -9.20
C PRO A 404 18.27 -0.96 -9.42
N ALA A 405 17.83 -1.13 -10.66
CA ALA A 405 16.79 -2.10 -11.02
C ALA A 405 17.36 -3.52 -11.06
N GLN A 406 18.59 -3.70 -11.55
CA GLN A 406 19.28 -5.00 -11.54
C GLN A 406 19.55 -5.49 -10.12
N LEU A 407 19.99 -4.59 -9.22
CA LEU A 407 20.26 -4.90 -7.82
C LEU A 407 19.00 -5.33 -7.06
N ALA A 408 17.90 -4.58 -7.20
CA ALA A 408 16.62 -4.94 -6.58
C ALA A 408 16.14 -6.33 -7.04
N ARG A 409 16.29 -6.62 -8.33
CA ARG A 409 15.91 -7.92 -8.91
C ARG A 409 16.75 -9.08 -8.39
N GLN A 410 18.06 -8.89 -8.23
CA GLN A 410 18.95 -9.89 -7.61
C GLN A 410 18.52 -10.20 -6.18
N ARG A 411 18.22 -9.18 -5.38
CA ARG A 411 17.74 -9.34 -4.00
C ARG A 411 16.44 -10.16 -3.95
N ASP A 412 15.50 -9.88 -4.84
CA ASP A 412 14.19 -10.53 -4.83
C ASP A 412 14.28 -11.99 -5.31
N LEU A 413 15.06 -12.29 -6.34
CA LEU A 413 15.31 -13.67 -6.80
C LEU A 413 15.96 -14.53 -5.71
N LEU A 414 16.89 -13.96 -4.95
CA LEU A 414 17.51 -14.63 -3.80
C LEU A 414 16.53 -14.80 -2.64
N ALA A 415 15.62 -13.85 -2.42
CA ALA A 415 14.60 -13.91 -1.37
C ALA A 415 13.59 -15.05 -1.61
N ILE A 416 13.18 -15.28 -2.87
CA ILE A 416 12.25 -16.36 -3.25
C ILE A 416 12.95 -17.72 -3.48
N GLY A 417 14.27 -17.81 -3.28
CA GLY A 417 15.03 -19.04 -3.47
C GLY A 417 15.34 -19.42 -4.92
N ALA A 418 15.06 -18.54 -5.90
CA ALA A 418 15.34 -18.73 -7.32
C ALA A 418 16.84 -18.48 -7.66
N ARG A 419 17.73 -19.19 -6.96
CA ARG A 419 19.19 -18.96 -6.98
C ARG A 419 19.80 -19.18 -8.36
N ASP A 420 19.39 -20.20 -9.11
CA ASP A 420 19.96 -20.46 -10.44
C ASP A 420 19.66 -19.34 -11.45
N GLU A 421 18.47 -18.74 -11.37
CA GLU A 421 18.06 -17.61 -12.22
C GLU A 421 18.79 -16.32 -11.80
N ALA A 422 18.93 -16.09 -10.49
CA ALA A 422 19.77 -15.00 -9.97
C ALA A 422 21.20 -15.13 -10.50
N ARG A 423 21.79 -16.33 -10.47
CA ARG A 423 23.16 -16.59 -10.96
C ARG A 423 23.29 -16.27 -12.43
N LYS A 424 22.41 -16.82 -13.27
CA LYS A 424 22.43 -16.60 -14.72
C LYS A 424 22.39 -15.11 -15.07
N ARG A 425 21.57 -14.34 -14.36
CA ARG A 425 21.44 -12.90 -14.59
C ARG A 425 22.63 -12.09 -14.10
N LEU A 426 23.19 -12.43 -12.94
CA LEU A 426 24.40 -11.78 -12.45
C LEU A 426 25.56 -11.99 -13.44
N LEU A 427 25.68 -13.20 -13.99
CA LEU A 427 26.68 -13.52 -15.02
C LEU A 427 26.42 -12.79 -16.34
N ALA A 428 25.15 -12.52 -16.69
CA ALA A 428 24.78 -11.74 -17.86
C ALA A 428 25.04 -10.23 -17.66
N TRP A 429 24.97 -9.73 -16.42
CA TRP A 429 25.33 -8.36 -16.07
C TRP A 429 26.86 -8.18 -16.03
N ALA A 430 27.59 -9.17 -15.50
CA ALA A 430 29.05 -9.18 -15.42
C ALA A 430 29.76 -9.56 -16.73
N LYS A 431 29.20 -9.18 -17.90
CA LYS A 431 29.82 -9.42 -19.21
C LYS A 431 31.07 -8.54 -19.41
N PRO A 432 32.04 -8.94 -20.26
CA PRO A 432 33.21 -8.13 -20.56
C PRO A 432 32.82 -6.71 -21.03
N GLY A 433 33.36 -5.68 -20.36
CA GLY A 433 33.07 -4.27 -20.64
C GLY A 433 31.85 -3.68 -19.92
N ALA A 434 31.21 -4.43 -19.02
CA ALA A 434 30.13 -3.91 -18.18
C ALA A 434 30.63 -2.89 -17.13
N THR A 435 29.74 -1.98 -16.71
CA THR A 435 30.04 -1.02 -15.64
C THR A 435 30.25 -1.74 -14.30
N ASP A 436 31.12 -1.20 -13.42
CA ASP A 436 31.44 -1.76 -12.08
C ASP A 436 30.21 -1.96 -11.16
N GLU A 437 29.02 -1.50 -11.57
CA GLU A 437 27.80 -1.50 -10.77
C GLU A 437 27.32 -2.91 -10.39
N TRP A 438 27.63 -3.94 -11.19
CA TRP A 438 27.26 -5.34 -10.89
C TRP A 438 27.93 -5.88 -9.61
N LEU A 439 29.07 -5.30 -9.21
CA LEU A 439 29.78 -5.69 -7.98
C LEU A 439 28.91 -5.46 -6.72
N THR A 440 27.96 -4.52 -6.79
CA THR A 440 27.04 -4.22 -5.67
C THR A 440 26.05 -5.33 -5.38
N ALA A 441 25.85 -6.27 -6.31
CA ALA A 441 24.95 -7.41 -6.11
C ALA A 441 25.63 -8.62 -5.44
N LEU A 442 26.96 -8.67 -5.40
CA LEU A 442 27.70 -9.79 -4.81
C LEU A 442 27.47 -9.97 -3.29
N PRO A 443 27.37 -8.90 -2.47
CA PRO A 443 27.06 -9.03 -1.04
C PRO A 443 25.69 -9.67 -0.77
N LEU A 444 24.71 -9.54 -1.69
CA LEU A 444 23.38 -10.14 -1.52
C LEU A 444 23.42 -11.67 -1.50
N TRP A 445 24.45 -12.25 -2.11
CA TRP A 445 24.63 -13.69 -2.16
C TRP A 445 25.23 -14.26 -0.88
N THR A 446 25.98 -13.48 -0.11
CA THR A 446 26.63 -13.99 1.09
C THR A 446 25.59 -14.30 2.17
N GLU A 447 24.54 -13.48 2.28
CA GLU A 447 23.47 -13.57 3.30
C GLU A 447 22.75 -14.93 3.40
N LYS A 448 22.73 -15.71 2.30
CA LYS A 448 21.86 -16.90 2.18
C LYS A 448 22.43 -18.05 1.35
N ALA A 449 23.67 -17.99 0.87
CA ALA A 449 24.27 -19.04 0.05
C ALA A 449 25.17 -19.97 0.88
N LYS A 450 25.15 -21.26 0.55
CA LYS A 450 26.09 -22.21 1.17
C LYS A 450 27.53 -21.93 0.68
N PRO A 451 28.58 -22.23 1.47
CA PRO A 451 29.97 -22.01 1.05
C PRO A 451 30.33 -22.62 -0.31
N GLY A 452 29.76 -23.79 -0.65
CA GLY A 452 29.94 -24.42 -1.96
C GLY A 452 29.26 -23.70 -3.14
N GLU A 453 28.16 -22.99 -2.88
CA GLU A 453 27.42 -22.21 -3.90
C GLU A 453 28.16 -20.92 -4.24
N LEU A 454 28.78 -20.28 -3.24
CA LEU A 454 29.64 -19.12 -3.43
C LEU A 454 30.91 -19.48 -4.21
N ALA A 455 31.50 -20.65 -3.94
CA ALA A 455 32.63 -21.17 -4.70
C ALA A 455 32.25 -21.43 -6.17
N ALA A 456 31.06 -21.97 -6.44
CA ALA A 456 30.56 -22.19 -7.79
C ALA A 456 30.26 -20.87 -8.53
N LEU A 457 29.66 -19.89 -7.84
CA LEU A 457 29.44 -18.55 -8.39
C LEU A 457 30.76 -17.86 -8.76
N TRP A 458 31.75 -17.95 -7.87
CA TRP A 458 33.09 -17.41 -8.11
C TRP A 458 33.77 -18.05 -9.33
N GLN A 459 33.72 -19.38 -9.45
CA GLN A 459 34.26 -20.08 -10.62
C GLN A 459 33.55 -19.67 -11.92
N ALA A 460 32.25 -19.42 -11.88
CA ALA A 460 31.49 -18.97 -13.05
C ALA A 460 31.87 -17.53 -13.46
N LEU A 461 32.03 -16.62 -12.50
CA LEU A 461 32.50 -15.24 -12.75
C LEU A 461 33.93 -15.22 -13.31
N ALA A 462 34.82 -16.03 -12.74
CA ALA A 462 36.21 -16.16 -13.19
C ALA A 462 36.33 -16.70 -14.63
N ARG A 463 35.40 -17.58 -15.04
CA ARG A 463 35.34 -18.08 -16.43
C ARG A 463 34.78 -17.04 -17.39
N ASN A 464 33.83 -16.21 -16.96
CA ASN A 464 33.21 -15.19 -17.80
C ASN A 464 34.08 -13.94 -18.02
N ALA A 465 35.00 -13.64 -17.10
CA ALA A 465 35.78 -12.41 -17.15
C ALA A 465 36.84 -12.39 -18.28
N GLY A 466 37.23 -13.52 -18.86
CA GLY A 466 38.27 -13.56 -19.91
C GLY A 466 39.69 -13.25 -19.37
N THR A 467 40.71 -13.31 -20.24
CA THR A 467 42.13 -13.21 -19.88
C THR A 467 42.71 -11.78 -19.93
N GLU A 468 41.87 -10.76 -20.07
CA GLU A 468 42.32 -9.37 -20.21
C GLU A 468 42.74 -8.75 -18.87
N VAL A 469 43.68 -7.79 -18.91
CA VAL A 469 44.24 -7.15 -17.69
C VAL A 469 43.16 -6.36 -16.91
N GLY A 470 42.12 -5.86 -17.59
CA GLY A 470 40.94 -5.24 -16.95
C GLY A 470 40.10 -6.25 -16.15
N ALA A 471 39.90 -7.43 -16.71
CA ALA A 471 39.16 -8.53 -16.09
C ALA A 471 39.81 -9.07 -14.80
N GLN A 472 41.14 -9.07 -14.72
CA GLN A 472 41.86 -9.47 -13.50
C GLN A 472 41.63 -8.50 -12.34
N ARG A 473 41.55 -7.19 -12.59
CA ARG A 473 41.24 -6.19 -11.55
C ARG A 473 39.78 -6.28 -11.11
N GLU A 474 38.85 -6.49 -12.02
CA GLU A 474 37.43 -6.70 -11.73
C GLU A 474 37.19 -7.98 -10.92
N LEU A 475 37.88 -9.07 -11.27
CA LEU A 475 37.88 -10.30 -10.45
C LEU A 475 38.44 -10.04 -9.05
N GLN A 476 39.55 -9.31 -8.92
CA GLN A 476 40.10 -9.00 -7.60
C GLN A 476 39.15 -8.14 -6.74
N ARG A 477 38.40 -7.21 -7.36
CA ARG A 477 37.34 -6.44 -6.69
C ARG A 477 36.14 -7.29 -6.32
N ALA A 478 35.67 -8.16 -7.21
CA ALA A 478 34.58 -9.11 -6.95
C ALA A 478 34.94 -10.09 -5.80
N ARG A 479 36.19 -10.56 -5.77
CA ARG A 479 36.73 -11.38 -4.66
C ARG A 479 36.75 -10.60 -3.35
N SER A 480 37.09 -9.32 -3.40
CA SER A 480 37.11 -8.44 -2.22
C SER A 480 35.70 -8.16 -1.72
N ALA A 481 34.72 -7.94 -2.61
CA ALA A 481 33.32 -7.71 -2.28
C ALA A 481 32.64 -8.95 -1.67
N LEU A 482 32.87 -10.15 -2.24
CA LEU A 482 32.40 -11.41 -1.67
C LEU A 482 33.08 -11.71 -0.33
N GLY A 483 34.38 -11.40 -0.21
CA GLY A 483 35.11 -11.49 1.04
C GLY A 483 34.52 -10.58 2.12
N LEU A 484 34.32 -9.30 1.82
CA LEU A 484 33.70 -8.31 2.70
C LEU A 484 32.34 -8.77 3.22
N GLY A 485 31.45 -9.26 2.34
CA GLY A 485 30.13 -9.79 2.71
C GLY A 485 30.19 -10.96 3.70
N LEU A 486 31.05 -11.94 3.43
CA LEU A 486 31.27 -13.10 4.31
C LEU A 486 31.83 -12.70 5.69
N TRP A 487 32.72 -11.71 5.74
CA TRP A 487 33.29 -11.23 7.01
C TRP A 487 32.30 -10.36 7.79
N THR A 488 31.44 -9.58 7.12
CA THR A 488 30.38 -8.81 7.78
C THR A 488 29.31 -9.70 8.41
N GLU A 489 28.93 -10.79 7.77
CA GLU A 489 28.00 -11.76 8.37
C GLU A 489 28.64 -12.56 9.49
N ALA A 490 29.89 -12.98 9.34
CA ALA A 490 30.63 -13.63 10.42
C ALA A 490 30.70 -12.72 11.67
N ALA A 491 30.90 -11.41 11.48
CA ALA A 491 30.85 -10.42 12.55
C ALA A 491 29.44 -10.23 13.13
N ALA A 492 28.40 -10.20 12.30
CA ALA A 492 27.00 -10.09 12.74
C ALA A 492 26.53 -11.32 13.54
N HIS A 493 26.87 -12.53 13.08
CA HIS A 493 26.59 -13.78 13.80
C HIS A 493 27.37 -13.87 15.12
N ALA A 494 28.63 -13.42 15.14
CA ALA A 494 29.42 -13.33 16.37
C ALA A 494 28.86 -12.29 17.37
N LEU A 495 28.35 -11.15 16.89
CA LEU A 495 27.68 -10.13 17.70
C LEU A 495 26.32 -10.61 18.24
N ALA A 496 25.55 -11.37 17.45
CA ALA A 496 24.31 -12.00 17.89
C ALA A 496 24.57 -13.09 18.95
N ALA A 497 25.61 -13.92 18.76
CA ALA A 497 26.01 -14.96 19.72
C ALA A 497 26.47 -14.38 21.09
N ARG A 498 26.94 -13.13 21.12
CA ARG A 498 27.32 -12.39 22.34
C ARG A 498 26.16 -12.16 23.31
N GLN A 499 24.92 -12.14 22.80
CA GLN A 499 23.73 -11.84 23.61
C GLN A 499 23.13 -13.07 24.32
N GLY A 500 23.68 -14.28 24.14
CA GLY A 500 23.02 -15.51 24.60
C GLY A 500 23.87 -16.65 25.20
N SER A 501 25.19 -16.54 25.38
CA SER A 501 26.02 -17.70 25.77
C SER A 501 27.11 -17.44 26.83
N SER A 502 27.79 -18.51 27.29
CA SER A 502 28.78 -18.54 28.39
C SER A 502 30.04 -17.69 28.14
N GLY A 503 30.81 -17.39 29.19
CA GLY A 503 31.99 -16.50 29.12
C GLY A 503 33.04 -16.89 28.07
N ALA A 504 33.28 -18.20 27.86
CA ALA A 504 34.21 -18.71 26.86
C ALA A 504 33.72 -18.47 25.41
N ALA A 505 32.42 -18.71 25.15
CA ALA A 505 31.82 -18.49 23.84
C ALA A 505 31.80 -17.00 23.45
N ARG A 506 31.65 -16.09 24.42
CA ARG A 506 31.75 -14.64 24.18
C ARG A 506 33.17 -14.20 23.83
N GLN A 507 34.19 -14.84 24.43
CA GLN A 507 35.60 -14.55 24.13
C GLN A 507 35.97 -15.03 22.73
N GLU A 508 35.57 -16.25 22.36
CA GLU A 508 35.81 -16.83 21.04
C GLU A 508 35.10 -16.04 19.92
N ALA A 509 33.83 -15.67 20.14
CA ALA A 509 33.10 -14.80 19.22
C ALA A 509 33.73 -13.40 19.07
N SER A 510 34.26 -12.84 20.16
CA SER A 510 34.97 -11.55 20.11
C SER A 510 36.30 -11.65 19.36
N LEU A 511 36.98 -12.81 19.44
CA LEU A 511 38.23 -13.08 18.74
C LEU A 511 38.01 -13.21 17.22
N LEU A 512 36.96 -13.92 16.82
CA LEU A 512 36.55 -14.07 15.42
C LEU A 512 36.09 -12.75 14.80
N ALA A 513 35.29 -11.95 15.50
CA ALA A 513 34.87 -10.63 15.04
C ALA A 513 36.06 -9.67 14.86
N ARG A 514 37.07 -9.76 15.73
CA ARG A 514 38.30 -8.94 15.62
C ARG A 514 39.23 -9.40 14.51
N GLN A 515 39.39 -10.71 14.30
CA GLN A 515 40.13 -11.24 13.16
C GLN A 515 39.47 -10.85 11.83
N ALA A 516 38.15 -10.82 11.78
CA ALA A 516 37.39 -10.31 10.64
C ALA A 516 37.70 -8.82 10.40
N LEU A 517 37.64 -7.97 11.43
CA LEU A 517 37.96 -6.53 11.32
C LEU A 517 39.43 -6.25 10.94
N TYR A 518 40.37 -7.07 11.42
CA TYR A 518 41.78 -6.99 11.04
C TYR A 518 41.98 -7.34 9.55
N ARG A 519 41.36 -8.42 9.06
CA ARG A 519 41.42 -8.78 7.64
C ARG A 519 40.67 -7.82 6.72
N LEU A 520 39.78 -7.01 7.28
CA LEU A 520 39.12 -5.89 6.60
C LEU A 520 39.97 -4.59 6.58
N GLY A 521 41.16 -4.59 7.19
CA GLY A 521 42.12 -3.48 7.13
C GLY A 521 41.81 -2.29 8.05
N ALA A 522 40.90 -2.45 9.02
CA ALA A 522 40.44 -1.35 9.88
C ALA A 522 41.38 -1.02 11.05
N VAL A 523 42.39 -1.85 11.33
CA VAL A 523 43.37 -1.69 12.43
C VAL A 523 44.70 -2.36 12.07
N THR A 524 45.80 -1.91 12.67
CA THR A 524 47.15 -2.49 12.44
C THR A 524 47.38 -3.80 13.21
N GLU A 525 48.32 -4.64 12.75
CA GLU A 525 48.63 -5.95 13.33
C GLU A 525 49.01 -5.88 14.82
N ALA A 526 49.79 -4.86 15.19
CA ALA A 526 50.23 -4.63 16.56
C ALA A 526 49.07 -4.29 17.52
N GLN A 527 48.09 -3.50 17.07
CA GLN A 527 46.91 -3.13 17.86
C GLN A 527 45.92 -4.29 18.03
N ALA A 528 45.90 -5.24 17.08
CA ALA A 528 45.12 -6.46 17.20
C ALA A 528 45.75 -7.46 18.20
N LEU A 529 47.09 -7.46 18.33
CA LEU A 529 47.85 -8.35 19.21
C LEU A 529 47.92 -7.87 20.67
N GLU A 530 48.02 -6.56 20.94
CA GLU A 530 48.05 -6.00 22.31
C GLU A 530 46.73 -6.17 23.09
N ALA A 531 45.61 -6.37 22.39
CA ALA A 531 44.29 -6.52 23.02
C ALA A 531 43.95 -7.97 23.42
N ALA A 532 44.89 -8.91 23.32
CA ALA A 532 44.77 -10.26 23.85
C ALA A 532 45.14 -10.26 25.35
N PRO A 533 44.24 -10.60 26.29
CA PRO A 533 44.69 -10.87 27.64
C PRO A 533 45.65 -12.07 27.59
N ALA A 534 46.82 -11.91 28.19
CA ALA A 534 47.86 -12.91 28.32
C ALA A 534 47.25 -14.28 28.63
N ALA A 535 47.48 -15.26 27.75
CA ALA A 535 47.12 -16.66 27.95
C ALA A 535 48.03 -17.33 29.00
N GLU A 536 48.31 -16.66 30.11
CA GLU A 536 49.08 -17.15 31.24
C GLU A 536 48.52 -16.53 32.53
N THR A 537 47.35 -16.99 32.99
CA THR A 537 46.94 -16.98 34.42
C THR A 537 45.58 -17.67 34.69
N VAL A 538 45.20 -18.70 33.91
CA VAL A 538 44.08 -19.59 34.30
C VAL A 538 44.48 -21.07 34.37
N ALA A 539 45.75 -21.40 34.08
CA ALA A 539 46.34 -22.69 34.47
C ALA A 539 46.38 -22.88 36.01
N ALA A 540 46.08 -21.84 36.81
CA ALA A 540 45.99 -21.91 38.26
C ALA A 540 44.57 -22.15 38.82
N ALA A 541 43.51 -22.10 38.00
CA ALA A 541 42.13 -22.34 38.46
C ALA A 541 41.60 -23.76 38.17
N ASN A 542 42.33 -24.55 37.37
CA ASN A 542 42.02 -25.96 37.08
C ASN A 542 42.99 -26.91 37.78
N LYS A 543 43.26 -26.70 39.08
CA LYS A 543 43.68 -27.83 39.92
C LYS A 543 42.43 -28.67 40.22
N PRO A 544 42.37 -29.94 39.81
CA PRO A 544 41.29 -30.81 40.21
C PRO A 544 41.31 -30.96 41.74
N LEU A 545 40.17 -30.65 42.38
CA LEU A 545 39.90 -31.13 43.73
C LEU A 545 40.05 -32.66 43.70
N SER A 546 40.98 -33.17 44.52
CA SER A 546 41.23 -34.60 44.65
C SER A 546 39.93 -35.38 44.88
N PRO A 547 39.80 -36.60 44.33
CA PRO A 547 38.64 -37.42 44.60
C PRO A 547 38.56 -37.73 46.09
N ALA A 548 37.41 -37.42 46.69
CA ALA A 548 37.06 -37.89 48.01
C ALA A 548 37.20 -39.43 48.04
N LYS A 549 38.05 -39.93 48.94
CA LYS A 549 38.17 -41.37 49.23
C LYS A 549 36.78 -41.96 49.49
N PRO A 550 36.45 -43.14 48.95
CA PRO A 550 35.27 -43.87 49.38
C PRO A 550 35.49 -44.36 50.82
N ARG A 551 34.56 -44.01 51.72
CA ARG A 551 34.42 -44.71 53.00
C ARG A 551 33.99 -46.14 52.71
N LYS A 552 34.83 -47.12 53.05
CA LYS A 552 34.39 -48.45 53.46
C LYS A 552 35.00 -48.71 54.84
N LYS A 553 34.10 -49.00 55.79
CA LYS A 553 34.26 -49.57 57.13
C LYS A 553 35.53 -49.21 57.91
#